data_AF-A0A8T5UB93-F1
#
_entry.id   AF-A0A8T5UB93-F1
#
_cell.length_a   1.000
_cell.length_b   1.000
_cell.length_c   1.000
_cell.angle_alpha   90.00
_cell.angle_beta   90.00
_cell.angle_gamma   90.00
#
_symmetry.space_group_name_H-M   'P 1'
#
loop_
_entity.id
_entity.type
_entity.pdbx_description
1 polymer ?
#
loop_
_entity_poly.entity_id
_entity_poly.type
_entity_poly.pdbx_seq_one_letter_code
_entity_poly.pdbx_strand_id
1 'polypeptide(L)'
;MAQKKITTHQDVLCPFCGTLCDDLEVDIVDNKVIEMRNSCQIGTKKFFSSNPSGHRYLKPQIKEKGTFRDATWDEALDKAADILIKAKRPLLYGFSSTECEAQGKGVELAELLRAILDNTASVCHGPSLLAIQDVGAPLSTLGEYKNRADLVIFWGSNPVHAHPRHLSRYSDFVRGYF
;
A
#
# COMPACT_ATOMS: atom_id res chain seq x y z
N MET A 1 -19.55 35.03 0.23
CA MET A 1 -18.69 33.92 -0.22
C MET A 1 -19.45 32.64 0.05
N ALA A 2 -19.77 31.84 -0.96
CA ALA A 2 -20.53 30.60 -0.75
C ALA A 2 -19.66 29.60 0.02
N GLN A 3 -20.14 29.13 1.17
CA GLN A 3 -19.47 28.13 1.99
C GLN A 3 -19.47 26.81 1.20
N LYS A 4 -18.30 26.34 0.79
CA LYS A 4 -18.18 25.09 0.04
C LYS A 4 -18.60 23.93 0.95
N LYS A 5 -19.41 23.00 0.43
CA LYS A 5 -19.91 21.85 1.18
C LYS A 5 -18.76 20.87 1.44
N ILE A 6 -18.49 20.61 2.72
CA ILE A 6 -17.57 19.55 3.15
C ILE A 6 -18.31 18.22 3.12
N THR A 7 -17.69 17.20 2.51
CA THR A 7 -18.17 15.82 2.57
C THR A 7 -17.18 15.01 3.39
N THR A 8 -17.64 14.42 4.49
CA THR A 8 -16.83 13.57 5.35
C THR A 8 -17.10 12.11 5.05
N HIS A 9 -16.05 11.35 4.79
CA HIS A 9 -16.09 9.89 4.71
C HIS A 9 -15.50 9.30 5.99
N GLN A 10 -16.21 8.37 6.61
CA GLN A 10 -15.78 7.67 7.82
C GLN A 10 -15.37 6.23 7.48
N ASP A 11 -14.74 5.55 8.44
CA ASP A 11 -14.31 4.14 8.34
C ASP A 11 -13.43 3.87 7.11
N VAL A 12 -12.60 4.85 6.75
CA VAL A 12 -11.73 4.75 5.57
C VAL A 12 -10.49 3.93 5.90
N LEU A 13 -10.14 3.00 5.01
CA LEU A 13 -8.92 2.22 5.11
C LEU A 13 -7.68 3.05 4.73
N CYS A 14 -6.61 2.92 5.51
CA CYS A 14 -5.32 3.57 5.27
C CYS A 14 -4.45 2.74 4.33
N PRO A 15 -4.12 3.21 3.10
CA PRO A 15 -3.38 2.43 2.10
C PRO A 15 -1.86 2.63 2.21
N PHE A 16 -1.30 2.55 3.43
CA PHE A 16 0.13 2.83 3.64
C PHE A 16 0.92 1.65 4.22
N CYS A 17 0.78 1.35 5.52
CA CYS A 17 1.57 0.32 6.20
C CYS A 17 0.70 -0.88 6.61
N GLY A 18 1.35 -1.97 7.05
CA GLY A 18 0.68 -3.22 7.43
C GLY A 18 -0.23 -3.14 8.66
N THR A 19 -0.28 -2.00 9.38
CA THR A 19 -1.28 -1.79 10.44
C THR A 19 -2.68 -1.64 9.88
N LEU A 20 -2.82 -1.24 8.60
CA LEU A 20 -4.08 -1.13 7.87
C LEU A 20 -5.20 -0.49 8.68
N CYS A 21 -4.97 0.75 9.12
CA CYS A 21 -5.95 1.47 9.93
C CYS A 21 -7.27 1.64 9.17
N ASP A 22 -8.40 1.40 9.84
CA ASP A 22 -9.74 1.28 9.25
C ASP A 22 -10.76 2.26 9.86
N ASP A 23 -10.28 3.22 10.64
CA ASP A 23 -11.06 4.20 11.40
C ASP A 23 -10.74 5.64 10.97
N LEU A 24 -10.19 5.84 9.76
CA LEU A 24 -9.84 7.17 9.28
C LEU A 24 -11.10 7.93 8.88
N GLU A 25 -11.11 9.22 9.18
CA GLU A 25 -12.09 10.14 8.62
C GLU A 25 -11.40 11.10 7.65
N VAL A 26 -12.02 11.28 6.48
CA VAL A 26 -11.48 12.04 5.36
C VAL A 26 -12.48 13.11 4.96
N ASP A 27 -12.10 14.38 5.10
CA ASP A 27 -12.94 15.48 4.60
C ASP A 27 -12.51 15.86 3.18
N ILE A 28 -13.49 15.96 2.29
CA ILE A 28 -13.32 16.27 0.88
C ILE A 28 -14.11 17.53 0.51
N VAL A 29 -13.45 18.44 -0.21
CA VAL A 29 -14.06 19.61 -0.85
C VAL A 29 -13.54 19.70 -2.29
N ASP A 30 -14.43 19.89 -3.26
CA ASP A 30 -14.09 19.98 -4.69
C ASP A 30 -13.16 18.84 -5.16
N ASN A 31 -13.46 17.60 -4.74
CA ASN A 31 -12.67 16.40 -5.05
C ASN A 31 -11.21 16.45 -4.56
N LYS A 32 -10.94 17.21 -3.49
CA LYS A 32 -9.64 17.27 -2.82
C LYS A 32 -9.78 16.94 -1.34
N VAL A 33 -8.83 16.16 -0.83
CA VAL A 33 -8.69 15.90 0.61
C VAL A 33 -8.20 17.18 1.28
N ILE A 34 -8.94 17.64 2.28
CA ILE A 34 -8.60 18.87 3.03
C ILE A 34 -8.21 18.61 4.49
N GLU A 35 -8.71 17.52 5.08
CA GLU A 35 -8.47 17.16 6.48
C GLU A 35 -8.48 15.63 6.63
N MET A 36 -7.66 15.12 7.53
CA MET A 36 -7.55 13.71 7.87
C MET A 36 -7.58 13.55 9.39
N ARG A 37 -8.56 12.83 9.92
CA ARG A 37 -8.59 12.45 11.35
C ARG A 37 -8.27 10.98 11.52
N ASN A 38 -7.78 10.64 12.72
CA ASN A 38 -7.29 9.30 13.09
C ASN A 38 -6.14 8.77 12.21
N SER A 39 -5.51 9.58 11.37
CA SER A 39 -4.36 9.15 10.56
C SER A 39 -3.04 9.56 11.22
N CYS A 40 -1.98 8.75 11.10
CA CYS A 40 -0.63 9.20 11.44
C CYS A 40 -0.08 10.14 10.36
N GLN A 41 1.04 10.81 10.65
CA GLN A 41 1.66 11.73 9.69
C GLN A 41 1.94 11.11 8.32
N ILE A 42 2.29 9.81 8.27
CA ILE A 42 2.60 9.14 7.02
C ILE A 42 1.34 8.84 6.21
N GLY A 43 0.31 8.28 6.85
CA GLY A 43 -1.00 8.08 6.23
C GLY A 43 -1.61 9.40 5.74
N THR A 44 -1.48 10.46 6.53
CA THR A 44 -2.00 11.79 6.20
C THR A 44 -1.31 12.32 4.94
N LYS A 45 0.02 12.25 4.87
CA LYS A 45 0.77 12.62 3.65
C LYS A 45 0.37 11.79 2.44
N LYS A 46 0.10 10.49 2.61
CA LYS A 46 -0.36 9.62 1.51
C LYS A 46 -1.70 10.08 0.95
N PHE A 47 -2.68 10.40 1.79
CA PHE A 47 -3.95 10.95 1.34
C PHE A 47 -3.79 12.34 0.69
N PHE A 48 -3.06 13.26 1.30
CA PHE A 48 -2.82 14.56 0.67
C PHE A 48 -2.09 14.46 -0.68
N SER A 49 -1.26 13.42 -0.89
CA SER A 49 -0.60 13.18 -2.19
C SER A 49 -1.56 12.79 -3.32
N SER A 50 -2.81 12.44 -3.02
CA SER A 50 -3.84 12.22 -4.05
C SER A 50 -4.37 13.52 -4.64
N ASN A 51 -4.16 14.65 -3.97
CA ASN A 51 -4.54 15.95 -4.50
C ASN A 51 -3.70 16.32 -5.74
N PRO A 52 -4.23 17.16 -6.64
CA PRO A 52 -3.49 17.61 -7.81
C PRO A 52 -2.14 18.22 -7.42
N SER A 53 -1.06 17.72 -8.03
CA SER A 53 0.30 18.21 -7.85
C SER A 53 1.10 18.02 -9.13
N GLY A 54 2.19 18.79 -9.29
CA GLY A 54 3.10 18.64 -10.44
C GLY A 54 3.83 17.29 -10.48
N HIS A 55 3.81 16.53 -9.39
CA HIS A 55 4.41 15.19 -9.31
C HIS A 55 3.42 14.06 -9.62
N ARG A 56 2.15 14.38 -9.89
CA ARG A 56 1.14 13.38 -10.29
C ARG A 56 1.08 13.30 -11.82
N TYR A 57 1.56 12.19 -12.37
CA TYR A 57 1.40 11.90 -13.79
C TYR A 57 -0.08 11.74 -14.14
N LEU A 58 -0.53 12.51 -15.14
CA LEU A 58 -1.92 12.50 -15.63
C LEU A 58 -2.06 11.73 -16.96
N LYS A 59 -0.95 11.43 -17.62
CA LYS A 59 -0.90 10.70 -18.88
C LYS A 59 0.21 9.64 -18.83
N PRO A 60 0.06 8.52 -19.52
CA PRO A 60 1.17 7.60 -19.79
C PRO A 60 2.33 8.33 -20.48
N GLN A 61 3.55 7.87 -20.23
CA GLN A 61 4.75 8.42 -20.85
C GLN A 61 5.64 7.31 -21.40
N ILE A 62 6.22 7.55 -22.58
CA ILE A 62 7.15 6.64 -23.23
C ILE A 62 8.52 7.33 -23.31
N LYS A 63 9.57 6.58 -22.95
CA LYS A 63 10.96 7.07 -23.05
C LYS A 63 11.51 6.82 -24.46
N GLU A 64 11.92 7.89 -25.12
CA GLU A 64 12.57 7.85 -26.44
C GLU A 64 13.82 8.72 -26.41
N LYS A 65 14.95 8.16 -26.88
CA LYS A 65 16.25 8.86 -26.98
C LYS A 65 16.69 9.57 -25.68
N GLY A 66 16.33 9.01 -24.52
CA GLY A 66 16.70 9.54 -23.21
C GLY A 66 15.65 10.46 -22.56
N THR A 67 14.67 10.95 -23.32
CA THR A 67 13.61 11.85 -22.84
C THR A 67 12.25 11.16 -22.80
N PHE A 68 11.37 11.58 -21.89
CA PHE A 68 9.98 11.11 -21.84
C PHE A 68 9.09 12.03 -22.66
N ARG A 69 8.15 11.43 -23.40
CA ARG A 69 7.02 12.12 -24.02
C ARG A 69 5.70 11.52 -23.57
N ASP A 70 4.66 12.32 -23.57
CA ASP A 70 3.29 11.85 -23.34
C ASP A 70 2.84 10.88 -24.45
N ALA A 71 2.01 9.92 -24.09
CA ALA A 71 1.43 8.92 -24.99
C ALA A 71 -0.05 8.68 -24.66
N THR A 72 -0.78 8.05 -25.59
CA THR A 72 -2.12 7.52 -25.29
C THR A 72 -2.02 6.23 -24.48
N TRP A 73 -3.14 5.80 -23.89
CA TRP A 73 -3.19 4.51 -23.19
C TRP A 73 -2.91 3.35 -24.14
N ASP A 74 -3.56 3.32 -25.32
CA ASP A 74 -3.36 2.26 -26.31
C ASP A 74 -1.88 2.15 -26.73
N GLU A 75 -1.24 3.27 -27.05
CA GLU A 75 0.17 3.29 -27.45
C GLU A 75 1.09 2.77 -26.33
N ALA A 76 0.85 3.21 -25.09
CA ALA A 76 1.66 2.80 -23.94
C ALA A 76 1.47 1.31 -23.60
N LEU A 77 0.23 0.81 -23.69
CA LEU A 77 -0.10 -0.58 -23.44
C LEU A 77 0.46 -1.49 -24.54
N ASP A 78 0.32 -1.13 -25.81
CA ASP A 78 0.89 -1.86 -26.93
C ASP A 78 2.42 -1.97 -26.79
N LYS A 79 3.08 -0.85 -26.46
CA LYS A 79 4.54 -0.82 -26.24
C LYS A 79 4.95 -1.73 -25.07
N ALA A 80 4.20 -1.72 -23.97
CA ALA A 80 4.47 -2.55 -22.80
C ALA A 80 4.28 -4.04 -23.11
N ALA A 81 3.20 -4.40 -23.81
CA ALA A 81 2.94 -5.77 -24.26
C ALA A 81 4.05 -6.26 -25.20
N ASP A 82 4.47 -5.43 -26.15
CA ASP A 82 5.57 -5.72 -27.08
C ASP A 82 6.88 -6.05 -26.36
N ILE A 83 7.21 -5.30 -25.30
CA ILE A 83 8.40 -5.54 -24.48
C ILE A 83 8.29 -6.88 -23.77
N LEU A 84 7.13 -7.16 -23.16
CA LEU A 84 6.90 -8.39 -22.40
C LEU A 84 6.94 -9.64 -23.28
N ILE A 85 6.32 -9.60 -24.47
CA ILE A 85 6.29 -10.74 -25.41
C ILE A 85 7.68 -11.02 -25.99
N LYS A 86 8.50 -9.98 -26.20
CA LYS A 86 9.87 -10.13 -26.73
C LYS A 86 10.88 -10.56 -25.63
N ALA A 87 10.51 -10.49 -24.36
CA ALA A 87 11.39 -10.84 -23.25
C ALA A 87 11.55 -12.37 -23.14
N LYS A 88 12.79 -12.85 -23.00
CA LYS A 88 13.08 -14.29 -22.81
C LYS A 88 12.80 -14.78 -21.37
N ARG A 89 12.88 -13.88 -20.39
CA ARG A 89 12.69 -14.17 -18.96
C ARG A 89 12.16 -12.92 -18.25
N PRO A 90 10.90 -12.53 -18.48
CA PRO A 90 10.33 -11.33 -17.87
C PRO A 90 10.20 -11.46 -16.35
N LEU A 91 10.38 -10.35 -15.64
CA LEU A 91 10.10 -10.21 -14.21
C LEU A 91 8.97 -9.20 -14.01
N LEU A 92 7.91 -9.63 -13.35
CA LEU A 92 6.84 -8.78 -12.85
C LEU A 92 7.05 -8.61 -11.34
N TYR A 93 7.46 -7.42 -10.91
CA TYR A 93 7.84 -7.15 -9.51
C TYR A 93 7.03 -6.00 -8.90
N GLY A 94 6.71 -6.09 -7.61
CA GLY A 94 6.14 -4.99 -6.82
C GLY A 94 4.91 -5.44 -6.04
N PHE A 95 3.71 -5.15 -6.55
CA PHE A 95 2.38 -5.62 -6.10
C PHE A 95 1.93 -5.29 -4.67
N SER A 96 2.82 -5.01 -3.72
CA SER A 96 2.50 -4.81 -2.29
C SER A 96 1.72 -3.52 -1.96
N SER A 97 1.43 -2.68 -2.95
CA SER A 97 0.70 -1.41 -2.78
C SER A 97 -0.43 -1.24 -3.79
N THR A 98 -1.00 -2.36 -4.23
CA THR A 98 -2.26 -2.42 -5.00
C THR A 98 -3.21 -3.40 -4.31
N GLU A 99 -4.46 -3.43 -4.76
CA GLU A 99 -5.49 -4.34 -4.24
C GLU A 99 -5.40 -5.76 -4.84
N CYS A 100 -6.12 -6.72 -4.26
CA CYS A 100 -5.96 -8.15 -4.54
C CYS A 100 -6.44 -8.60 -5.93
N GLU A 101 -7.44 -7.94 -6.50
CA GLU A 101 -7.96 -8.21 -7.85
C GLU A 101 -6.89 -7.92 -8.91
N ALA A 102 -6.21 -6.76 -8.82
CA ALA A 102 -5.06 -6.42 -9.65
C ALA A 102 -3.89 -7.41 -9.47
N GLN A 103 -3.64 -7.88 -8.24
CA GLN A 103 -2.64 -8.92 -7.99
C GLN A 103 -3.03 -10.23 -8.69
N GLY A 104 -4.30 -10.63 -8.64
CA GLY A 104 -4.82 -11.80 -9.36
C GLY A 104 -4.60 -11.69 -10.87
N LYS A 105 -4.85 -10.51 -11.45
CA LYS A 105 -4.52 -10.24 -12.87
C LYS A 105 -3.03 -10.25 -13.16
N GLY A 106 -2.19 -9.85 -12.20
CA GLY A 106 -0.74 -10.00 -12.28
C GLY A 106 -0.30 -11.46 -12.35
N VAL A 107 -0.93 -12.35 -11.58
CA VAL A 107 -0.69 -13.81 -11.63
C VAL A 107 -1.08 -14.37 -12.99
N GLU A 108 -2.29 -14.08 -13.47
CA GLU A 108 -2.78 -14.51 -14.79
C GLU A 108 -1.83 -14.08 -15.92
N LEU A 109 -1.38 -12.82 -15.89
CA LEU A 109 -0.42 -12.29 -16.85
C LEU A 109 0.95 -12.99 -16.75
N ALA A 110 1.43 -13.26 -15.53
CA ALA A 110 2.70 -13.96 -15.32
C ALA A 110 2.68 -15.38 -15.90
N GLU A 111 1.57 -16.10 -15.73
CA GLU A 111 1.38 -17.44 -16.30
C GLU A 111 1.41 -17.42 -17.83
N LEU A 112 0.66 -16.50 -18.46
CA LEU A 112 0.64 -16.32 -19.91
C LEU A 112 2.03 -16.04 -20.48
N LEU A 113 2.82 -15.20 -19.78
CA LEU A 113 4.16 -14.81 -20.19
C LEU A 113 5.24 -15.82 -19.79
N ARG A 114 4.92 -16.81 -18.94
CA ARG A 114 5.90 -17.66 -18.24
C ARG A 114 6.95 -16.81 -17.50
N ALA A 115 6.49 -15.73 -16.89
CA ALA A 115 7.31 -14.75 -16.18
C ALA A 115 7.71 -15.24 -14.79
N ILE A 116 8.74 -14.59 -14.22
CA ILE A 116 8.92 -14.57 -12.77
C ILE A 116 7.96 -13.52 -12.21
N LEU A 117 7.14 -13.92 -11.24
CA LEU A 117 6.32 -13.00 -10.45
C LEU A 117 6.91 -12.92 -9.05
N ASP A 118 7.18 -11.71 -8.57
CA ASP A 118 7.68 -11.47 -7.22
C ASP A 118 7.08 -10.19 -6.64
N ASN A 119 7.07 -10.06 -5.32
CA ASN A 119 6.61 -8.86 -4.63
C ASN A 119 7.69 -8.34 -3.68
N THR A 120 7.40 -7.27 -2.95
CA THR A 120 8.40 -6.69 -2.03
C THR A 120 8.76 -7.59 -0.85
N ALA A 121 8.16 -8.77 -0.67
CA ALA A 121 8.54 -9.69 0.39
C ALA A 121 9.99 -10.15 0.21
N SER A 122 10.48 -10.34 -1.02
CA SER A 122 11.87 -10.78 -1.27
C SER A 122 12.94 -9.84 -0.69
N VAL A 123 12.59 -8.60 -0.37
CA VAL A 123 13.45 -7.61 0.30
C VAL A 123 12.93 -7.16 1.68
N CYS A 124 11.91 -7.85 2.22
CA CYS A 124 11.25 -7.51 3.49
C CYS A 124 11.09 -8.78 4.35
N HIS A 125 9.88 -9.32 4.48
CA HIS A 125 9.60 -10.52 5.28
C HIS A 125 9.80 -11.85 4.53
N GLY A 126 10.49 -11.86 3.39
CA GLY A 126 10.85 -13.06 2.64
C GLY A 126 11.63 -14.07 3.48
N PRO A 127 12.66 -13.66 4.26
CA PRO A 127 13.33 -14.56 5.20
C PRO A 127 12.38 -15.11 6.28
N SER A 128 11.40 -14.33 6.73
CA SER A 128 10.36 -14.82 7.65
C SER A 128 9.50 -15.91 6.99
N LEU A 129 9.13 -15.74 5.71
CA LEU A 129 8.37 -16.76 4.98
C LEU A 129 9.14 -18.08 4.86
N LEU A 130 10.45 -18.03 4.59
CA LEU A 130 11.31 -19.23 4.56
C LEU A 130 11.32 -19.94 5.92
N ALA A 131 11.52 -19.19 7.01
CA ALA A 131 11.50 -19.77 8.35
C ALA A 131 10.14 -20.41 8.70
N ILE A 132 9.03 -19.77 8.32
CA ILE A 132 7.68 -20.30 8.55
C ILE A 132 7.45 -21.61 7.78
N GLN A 133 7.99 -21.74 6.56
CA GLN A 133 7.92 -22.98 5.79
C GLN A 133 8.66 -24.13 6.49
N ASP A 134 9.76 -23.84 7.19
CA ASP A 134 10.57 -24.84 7.87
C ASP A 134 10.03 -25.23 9.25
N VAL A 135 9.55 -24.27 10.05
CA VAL A 135 9.22 -24.49 11.48
C VAL A 135 7.82 -24.04 11.91
N GLY A 136 7.01 -23.49 10.99
CA GLY A 136 5.66 -22.99 11.26
C GLY A 136 5.61 -21.58 11.85
N ALA A 137 4.40 -21.09 12.12
CA ALA A 137 4.13 -19.74 12.62
C ALA A 137 3.04 -19.74 13.71
N PRO A 138 3.39 -19.65 15.00
CA PRO A 138 2.42 -19.44 16.06
C PRO A 138 1.98 -17.96 16.11
N LEU A 139 0.85 -17.64 15.47
CA LEU A 139 0.33 -16.27 15.35
C LEU A 139 -1.07 -16.12 15.94
N SER A 140 -1.46 -14.89 16.27
CA SER A 140 -2.83 -14.51 16.60
C SER A 140 -3.21 -13.18 15.94
N THR A 141 -4.50 -12.84 15.99
CA THR A 141 -4.99 -11.54 15.50
C THR A 141 -4.65 -10.41 16.49
N LEU A 142 -4.69 -9.17 16.00
CA LEU A 142 -4.35 -7.97 16.81
C LEU A 142 -5.28 -7.77 18.02
N GLY A 143 -6.49 -8.33 17.98
CA GLY A 143 -7.43 -8.30 19.10
C GLY A 143 -6.97 -9.13 20.30
N GLU A 144 -6.26 -10.24 20.07
CA GLU A 144 -5.72 -11.08 21.15
C GLU A 144 -4.63 -10.34 21.92
N TYR A 145 -3.69 -9.69 21.22
CA TYR A 145 -2.65 -8.88 21.86
C TYR A 145 -3.26 -7.71 22.65
N LYS A 146 -4.19 -6.96 22.03
CA LYS A 146 -4.82 -5.80 22.68
C LYS A 146 -5.50 -6.15 24.00
N ASN A 147 -6.13 -7.33 24.08
CA ASN A 147 -7.00 -7.68 25.21
C ASN A 147 -6.31 -8.55 26.26
N ARG A 148 -5.23 -9.28 25.92
CA ARG A 148 -4.66 -10.31 26.80
C ARG A 148 -3.16 -10.21 27.02
N ALA A 149 -2.43 -9.46 26.20
CA ALA A 149 -0.98 -9.35 26.38
C ALA A 149 -0.66 -8.48 27.61
N ASP A 150 0.09 -9.05 28.54
CA ASP A 150 0.74 -8.36 29.66
C ASP A 150 2.20 -8.02 29.36
N LEU A 151 2.79 -8.67 28.34
CA LEU A 151 4.12 -8.40 27.80
C LEU A 151 4.07 -8.29 26.28
N VAL A 152 4.59 -7.18 25.75
CA VAL A 152 4.75 -6.95 24.31
C VAL A 152 6.23 -6.74 23.99
N ILE A 153 6.78 -7.54 23.07
CA ILE A 153 8.17 -7.44 22.63
C ILE A 153 8.22 -6.98 21.17
N PHE A 154 8.86 -5.83 20.93
CA PHE A 154 9.24 -5.39 19.58
C PHE A 154 10.70 -5.78 19.31
N TRP A 155 10.91 -6.89 18.60
CA TRP A 155 12.26 -7.37 18.26
C TRP A 155 12.66 -6.87 16.86
N GLY A 156 13.76 -6.13 16.76
CA GLY A 156 14.31 -5.67 15.47
C GLY A 156 13.35 -4.75 14.68
N SER A 157 12.40 -4.10 15.34
CA SER A 157 11.42 -3.21 14.73
C SER A 157 11.27 -1.90 15.52
N ASN A 158 10.87 -0.84 14.83
CA ASN A 158 10.59 0.47 15.43
C ASN A 158 9.18 0.93 15.02
N PRO A 159 8.13 0.56 15.78
CA PRO A 159 6.75 0.86 15.42
C PRO A 159 6.46 2.37 15.45
N VAL A 160 7.14 3.16 16.29
CA VAL A 160 6.95 4.63 16.34
C VAL A 160 7.18 5.27 14.97
N HIS A 161 8.19 4.80 14.24
CA HIS A 161 8.55 5.35 12.93
C HIS A 161 7.93 4.60 11.75
N ALA A 162 7.81 3.27 11.83
CA ALA A 162 7.38 2.44 10.70
C ALA A 162 5.88 2.12 10.71
N HIS A 163 5.28 1.97 11.90
CA HIS A 163 3.88 1.58 12.10
C HIS A 163 3.22 2.44 13.19
N PRO A 164 3.13 3.77 13.02
CA PRO A 164 3.00 4.69 14.17
C PRO A 164 1.76 4.48 15.04
N ARG A 165 0.66 3.97 14.45
CA ARG A 165 -0.59 3.70 15.17
C ARG A 165 -0.67 2.29 15.77
N HIS A 166 0.31 1.40 15.52
CA HIS A 166 0.31 0.06 16.11
C HIS A 166 0.34 0.11 17.64
N LEU A 167 1.17 1.02 18.21
CA LEU A 167 1.28 1.22 19.65
C LEU A 167 -0.04 1.62 20.29
N SER A 168 -0.68 2.66 19.76
CA SER A 168 -1.94 3.18 20.30
C SER A 168 -3.15 2.27 20.05
N ARG A 169 -3.12 1.45 19.00
CA ARG A 169 -4.27 0.60 18.64
C ARG A 169 -4.21 -0.77 19.30
N TYR A 170 -3.03 -1.35 19.47
CA TYR A 170 -2.91 -2.79 19.73
C TYR A 170 -1.87 -3.23 20.76
N SER A 171 -0.97 -2.36 21.24
CA SER A 171 0.18 -2.84 22.04
C SER A 171 0.49 -2.08 23.34
N ASP A 172 0.59 -0.75 23.32
CA ASP A 172 1.17 -0.01 24.48
C ASP A 172 0.19 1.04 25.03
N PHE A 173 -0.35 1.91 24.18
CA PHE A 173 -1.30 2.95 24.59
C PHE A 173 -2.74 2.57 24.30
N VAL A 174 -3.05 1.28 24.41
CA VAL A 174 -4.38 0.77 24.10
C VAL A 174 -5.39 1.28 25.12
N ARG A 175 -6.49 1.83 24.63
CA ARG A 175 -7.70 1.92 25.43
C ARG A 175 -8.30 0.52 25.41
N GLY A 176 -8.23 -0.17 26.54
CA GLY A 176 -8.89 -1.46 26.73
C GLY A 176 -10.36 -1.36 26.32
N TYR A 177 -10.99 -2.51 26.03
CA TYR A 177 -12.44 -2.52 25.80
C TYR A 177 -13.23 -2.35 27.11
N PHE A 178 -12.55 -2.43 28.26
CA PHE A 178 -13.08 -2.30 29.62
C PHE A 178 -12.35 -1.18 30.37
#